data_AF-A0A955NGR2-F1
#
_entry.id   AF-A0A955NGR2-F1
#
_cell.length_a   1.000
_cell.length_b   1.000
_cell.length_c   1.000
_cell.angle_alpha   90.00
_cell.angle_beta   90.00
_cell.angle_gamma   90.00
#
_symmetry.space_group_name_H-M   'P 1'
#
loop_
_entity.id
_entity.type
_entity.pdbx_description
1 polymer ?
#
loop_
_entity_poly.entity_id
_entity_poly.type
_entity_poly.pdbx_seq_one_letter_code
_entity_poly.pdbx_strand_id
1 'polypeptide(L)'
;MFLKSICILVVAGLTGFGPILKAQSAPVEAAKSLLDSCPENLKAKISLPFDSPNRTNWHYFPRERDGAPIGDMNEEEKGALRALLGTALSETGLEEVDAVMRLEQVLFDQSQSPGRDPGNYQLVIWGEPAKDKTW
;
A
#
# COMPACT_ATOMS: atom_id res chain seq x y z
N MET A 1 -26.42 10.00 53.95
CA MET A 1 -25.83 11.10 53.17
C MET A 1 -26.42 11.03 51.76
N PHE A 2 -27.16 12.07 51.42
CA PHE A 2 -27.97 12.39 50.24
C PHE A 2 -27.87 11.56 48.93
N LEU A 3 -29.04 11.01 48.58
CA LEU A 3 -29.73 11.00 47.28
C LEU A 3 -29.05 11.73 46.09
N LYS A 4 -29.01 11.09 44.91
CA LYS A 4 -29.80 11.46 43.70
C LYS A 4 -29.41 10.63 42.46
N SER A 5 -30.41 10.03 41.84
CA SER A 5 -30.43 9.56 40.45
C SER A 5 -29.88 10.59 39.48
N ILE A 6 -29.33 10.12 38.35
CA ILE A 6 -29.55 10.70 37.01
C ILE A 6 -29.34 9.56 35.99
N CYS A 7 -30.45 9.10 35.40
CA CYS A 7 -30.45 8.57 34.05
C CYS A 7 -30.42 9.78 33.10
N ILE A 8 -29.49 9.82 32.16
CA ILE A 8 -29.68 10.52 30.89
C ILE A 8 -29.38 9.51 29.79
N LEU A 9 -30.45 8.99 29.21
CA LEU A 9 -30.47 8.36 27.91
C LEU A 9 -30.80 9.50 26.93
N VAL A 10 -29.82 9.94 26.14
CA VAL A 10 -30.07 10.80 24.97
C VAL A 10 -29.85 9.94 23.73
N VAL A 11 -30.95 9.48 23.17
CA VAL A 11 -31.06 9.19 21.73
C VAL A 11 -31.53 10.48 21.08
N ALA A 12 -30.71 11.11 20.26
CA ALA A 12 -31.16 12.07 19.26
C ALA A 12 -30.07 12.38 18.23
N GLY A 13 -30.38 12.10 16.96
CA GLY A 13 -30.03 13.03 15.88
C GLY A 13 -28.82 12.66 15.03
N LEU A 14 -29.13 12.18 13.82
CA LEU A 14 -28.36 12.39 12.59
C LEU A 14 -27.52 13.68 12.59
N THR A 15 -26.21 13.56 12.80
CA THR A 15 -25.23 14.53 12.29
C THR A 15 -23.95 13.80 11.88
N GLY A 16 -23.79 13.64 10.55
CA GLY A 16 -22.49 13.56 9.90
C GLY A 16 -21.67 12.27 10.08
N PHE A 17 -22.05 11.20 9.39
CA PHE A 17 -21.04 10.35 8.77
C PHE A 17 -20.38 11.16 7.64
N GLY A 18 -19.35 11.93 7.99
CA GLY A 18 -18.53 12.66 7.04
C GLY A 18 -17.16 12.95 7.67
N PRO A 19 -16.02 12.53 7.07
CA PRO A 19 -15.83 12.00 5.73
C PRO A 19 -15.22 10.58 5.75
N ILE A 20 -16.04 9.52 5.75
CA ILE A 20 -15.55 8.23 5.21
C ILE A 20 -15.36 8.32 3.68
N LEU A 21 -16.03 9.29 3.03
CA LEU A 21 -15.92 9.54 1.59
C LEU A 21 -14.56 10.08 1.12
N LYS A 22 -13.75 10.73 1.98
CA LYS A 22 -12.39 11.17 1.57
C LYS A 22 -11.39 10.02 1.56
N ALA A 23 -11.56 9.04 2.45
CA ALA A 23 -10.64 7.90 2.55
C ALA A 23 -10.74 6.96 1.33
N GLN A 24 -11.90 6.91 0.66
CA GLN A 24 -12.09 6.00 -0.46
C GLN A 24 -11.58 6.54 -1.82
N SER A 25 -11.37 7.87 -1.96
CA SER A 25 -10.87 8.44 -3.22
C SER A 25 -9.37 8.55 -3.30
N ALA A 26 -8.69 8.88 -2.19
CA ALA A 26 -7.26 9.13 -2.20
C ALA A 26 -6.42 7.92 -2.65
N PRO A 27 -6.68 6.66 -2.21
CA PRO A 27 -5.95 5.50 -2.69
C PRO A 27 -6.18 5.24 -4.19
N VAL A 28 -7.41 5.42 -4.67
CA VAL A 28 -7.76 5.25 -6.10
C VAL A 28 -7.00 6.25 -6.97
N GLU A 29 -6.99 7.53 -6.58
CA GLU A 29 -6.32 8.60 -7.31
C GLU A 29 -4.79 8.43 -7.30
N ALA A 30 -4.22 8.04 -6.16
CA ALA A 30 -2.79 7.77 -6.05
C ALA A 30 -2.37 6.53 -6.84
N ALA A 31 -3.17 5.46 -6.82
CA ALA A 31 -2.90 4.24 -7.59
C ALA A 31 -2.97 4.50 -9.10
N LYS A 32 -3.93 5.29 -9.56
CA LYS A 32 -3.99 5.72 -10.97
C LYS A 32 -2.79 6.58 -11.35
N SER A 33 -2.43 7.55 -10.51
CA SER A 33 -1.24 8.39 -10.74
C SER A 33 0.05 7.57 -10.84
N LEU A 34 0.20 6.55 -10.00
CA LEU A 34 1.32 5.60 -10.08
C LEU A 34 1.31 4.78 -11.37
N LEU A 35 0.15 4.24 -11.77
CA LEU A 35 0.06 3.51 -13.03
C LEU A 35 0.37 4.44 -14.21
N ASP A 36 -0.11 5.69 -14.20
CA ASP A 36 0.09 6.65 -15.28
C ASP A 36 1.54 7.16 -15.38
N SER A 37 2.31 7.16 -14.29
CA SER A 37 3.75 7.47 -14.33
C SER A 37 4.61 6.33 -14.87
N CYS A 38 4.10 5.08 -14.83
CA CYS A 38 4.84 3.91 -15.26
C CYS A 38 4.72 3.67 -16.78
N PRO A 39 5.81 3.26 -17.47
CA PRO A 39 5.75 2.81 -18.85
C PRO A 39 4.95 1.51 -18.97
N GLU A 40 4.44 1.23 -20.17
CA GLU A 40 3.51 0.11 -20.42
C GLU A 40 4.04 -1.26 -19.95
N ASN A 41 5.34 -1.51 -20.14
CA ASN A 41 5.99 -2.75 -19.71
C ASN A 41 5.99 -2.93 -18.18
N LEU A 42 6.11 -1.83 -17.43
CA LEU A 42 6.09 -1.85 -15.97
C LEU A 42 4.64 -1.90 -15.46
N LYS A 43 3.74 -1.12 -16.07
CA LYS A 43 2.30 -1.13 -15.81
C LYS A 43 1.72 -2.54 -15.95
N ALA A 44 2.09 -3.28 -16.99
CA ALA A 44 1.65 -4.66 -17.21
C ALA A 44 2.12 -5.65 -16.13
N LYS A 45 3.24 -5.37 -15.44
CA LYS A 45 3.70 -6.17 -14.29
C LYS A 45 2.98 -5.77 -13.00
N ILE A 46 2.67 -4.49 -12.83
CA ILE A 46 2.03 -3.94 -11.63
C ILE A 46 0.55 -4.30 -11.59
N SER A 47 -0.19 -4.09 -12.68
CA SER A 47 -1.64 -4.24 -12.71
C SER A 47 -2.04 -5.64 -13.18
N LEU A 48 -2.46 -6.47 -12.23
CA LEU A 48 -2.85 -7.86 -12.49
C LEU A 48 -4.32 -8.11 -12.13
N PRO A 49 -4.99 -9.13 -12.70
CA PRO A 49 -6.40 -9.39 -12.42
C PRO A 49 -6.69 -9.70 -10.94
N PHE A 50 -7.78 -9.17 -10.39
CA PHE A 50 -8.16 -9.40 -8.99
C PHE A 50 -8.39 -10.87 -8.64
N ASP A 51 -8.90 -11.65 -9.59
CA ASP A 51 -9.18 -13.08 -9.48
C ASP A 51 -7.97 -13.97 -9.81
N SER A 52 -6.79 -13.38 -10.01
CA SER A 52 -5.55 -14.14 -10.22
C SER A 52 -5.35 -15.15 -9.10
N PRO A 53 -5.07 -16.44 -9.42
CA PRO A 53 -4.78 -17.46 -8.41
C PRO A 53 -3.53 -17.12 -7.58
N ASN A 54 -2.65 -16.26 -8.09
CA ASN A 54 -1.44 -15.84 -7.40
C ASN A 54 -1.70 -14.78 -6.31
N ARG A 55 -2.86 -14.11 -6.29
CA ARG A 55 -3.18 -13.09 -5.27
C ARG A 55 -3.13 -13.65 -3.84
N THR A 56 -3.45 -14.93 -3.68
CA THR A 56 -3.41 -15.63 -2.37
C THR A 56 -2.19 -16.56 -2.23
N ASN A 57 -1.32 -16.61 -3.24
CA ASN A 57 -0.12 -17.47 -3.28
C ASN A 57 1.07 -16.81 -2.55
N TRP A 58 0.89 -16.46 -1.27
CA TRP A 58 1.93 -15.83 -0.47
C TRP A 58 2.82 -16.84 0.25
N HIS A 59 4.13 -16.61 0.23
CA HIS A 59 5.11 -17.43 0.93
C HIS A 59 6.21 -16.59 1.57
N TYR A 60 6.65 -17.04 2.75
CA TYR A 60 7.72 -16.41 3.52
C TYR A 60 9.13 -16.70 2.95
N PHE A 61 9.33 -17.85 2.29
CA PHE A 61 10.63 -18.21 1.72
C PHE A 61 10.87 -17.54 0.35
N PRO A 62 12.14 -17.35 -0.06
CA PRO A 62 12.46 -16.69 -1.33
C PRO A 62 11.96 -17.49 -2.54
N ARG A 63 11.19 -16.82 -3.41
CA ARG A 63 10.74 -17.29 -4.71
C ARG A 63 10.56 -16.11 -5.64
N GLU A 64 10.45 -16.38 -6.94
CA GLU A 64 9.88 -15.42 -7.87
C GLU A 64 8.46 -15.05 -7.42
N ARG A 65 8.14 -13.77 -7.53
CA ARG A 65 6.86 -13.18 -7.16
C ARG A 65 6.36 -12.35 -8.32
N ASP A 66 5.04 -12.32 -8.48
CA ASP A 66 4.39 -11.41 -9.41
C ASP A 66 4.68 -9.96 -9.01
N GLY A 67 4.70 -9.07 -10.00
CA GLY A 67 4.89 -7.64 -9.79
C GLY A 67 6.08 -7.04 -10.51
N ALA A 68 6.15 -5.72 -10.38
CA ALA A 68 7.31 -4.94 -10.79
C ALA A 68 8.29 -4.79 -9.62
N PRO A 69 9.58 -5.15 -9.81
CA PRO A 69 10.61 -4.85 -8.84
C PRO A 69 10.70 -3.33 -8.66
N ILE A 70 10.79 -2.84 -7.43
CA ILE A 70 10.98 -1.41 -7.16
C ILE A 70 12.34 -0.95 -7.71
N GLY A 71 13.30 -1.85 -7.89
CA GLY A 71 14.57 -1.59 -8.58
C GLY A 71 14.42 -1.25 -10.07
N ASP A 72 13.33 -1.69 -10.72
CA ASP A 72 13.03 -1.35 -12.12
C ASP A 72 12.41 0.06 -12.24
N MET A 73 12.01 0.69 -11.12
CA MET A 73 11.37 2.01 -11.11
C MET A 73 12.39 3.15 -11.13
N ASN A 74 12.05 4.24 -11.83
CA ASN A 74 12.74 5.51 -11.71
C ASN A 74 12.27 6.30 -10.47
N GLU A 75 12.88 7.46 -10.20
CA GLU A 75 12.56 8.27 -9.00
C GLU A 75 11.15 8.88 -9.03
N GLU A 76 10.60 9.19 -10.20
CA GLU A 76 9.22 9.68 -10.35
C GLU A 76 8.21 8.58 -10.00
N GLU A 77 8.42 7.37 -10.51
CA GLU A 77 7.59 6.19 -10.24
C GLU A 77 7.67 5.79 -8.76
N LYS A 78 8.87 5.79 -8.16
CA LYS A 78 9.05 5.56 -6.71
C LYS A 78 8.37 6.63 -5.87
N GLY A 79 8.40 7.89 -6.30
CA GLY A 79 7.66 8.99 -5.66
C GLY A 79 6.15 8.75 -5.67
N ALA A 80 5.60 8.32 -6.80
CA ALA A 80 4.19 7.96 -6.92
C ALA A 80 3.81 6.73 -6.08
N LEU A 81 4.69 5.73 -6.00
CA LEU A 81 4.52 4.57 -5.12
C LEU A 81 4.49 5.01 -3.65
N ARG A 82 5.41 5.88 -3.24
CA ARG A 82 5.43 6.43 -1.89
C ARG A 82 4.16 7.22 -1.58
N ALA A 83 3.67 8.02 -2.53
CA ALA A 83 2.42 8.75 -2.38
C ALA A 83 1.22 7.80 -2.20
N LEU A 84 1.16 6.70 -2.94
CA LEU A 84 0.15 5.65 -2.76
C LEU A 84 0.22 5.03 -1.37
N LEU A 85 1.42 4.63 -0.92
CA LEU A 85 1.61 4.10 0.43
C LEU A 85 1.17 5.10 1.52
N GLY A 86 1.42 6.40 1.31
CA GLY A 86 1.01 7.48 2.21
C GLY A 86 -0.51 7.68 2.32
N THR A 87 -1.31 7.05 1.46
CA THR A 87 -2.77 7.03 1.61
C THR A 87 -3.24 6.04 2.70
N ALA A 88 -2.39 5.07 3.05
CA ALA A 88 -2.69 4.01 4.01
C ALA A 88 -1.80 4.04 5.26
N LEU A 89 -0.58 4.58 5.15
CA LEU A 89 0.41 4.63 6.22
C LEU A 89 0.58 6.06 6.74
N SER A 90 0.95 6.18 8.02
CA SER A 90 1.45 7.44 8.58
C SER A 90 2.85 7.75 8.06
N GLU A 91 3.33 8.97 8.30
CA GLU A 91 4.72 9.36 8.01
C GLU A 91 5.73 8.39 8.65
N THR A 92 5.55 8.06 9.93
CA THR A 92 6.37 7.04 10.61
C THR A 92 6.27 5.67 9.95
N GLY A 93 5.08 5.26 9.47
CA GLY A 93 4.93 4.01 8.74
C GLY A 93 5.68 4.00 7.41
N LEU A 94 5.73 5.14 6.70
CA LEU A 94 6.54 5.29 5.49
C LEU A 94 8.04 5.23 5.80
N GLU A 95 8.48 5.84 6.89
CA GLU A 95 9.88 5.77 7.34
C GLU A 95 10.29 4.34 7.70
N GLU A 96 9.40 3.57 8.33
CA GLU A 96 9.61 2.16 8.65
C GLU A 96 9.76 1.31 7.39
N VAL A 97 8.90 1.52 6.37
CA VAL A 97 9.04 0.85 5.06
C VAL A 97 10.43 1.13 4.47
N ASP A 98 10.86 2.38 4.44
CA ASP A 98 12.18 2.72 3.90
C ASP A 98 13.31 2.11 4.73
N ALA A 99 13.17 2.07 6.05
CA ALA A 99 14.16 1.50 6.95
C ALA A 99 14.31 -0.01 6.72
N VAL A 100 13.20 -0.73 6.54
CA VAL A 100 13.19 -2.16 6.22
C VAL A 100 13.84 -2.42 4.86
N MET A 101 13.51 -1.63 3.84
CA MET A 101 14.14 -1.78 2.52
C MET A 101 15.65 -1.51 2.58
N ARG A 102 16.08 -0.44 3.27
CA ARG A 102 17.51 -0.12 3.47
C ARG A 102 18.26 -1.20 4.26
N LEU A 103 17.58 -1.92 5.15
CA LEU A 103 18.20 -3.01 5.92
C LEU A 103 18.71 -4.14 5.02
N GLU A 104 18.12 -4.35 3.83
CA GLU A 104 18.65 -5.35 2.88
C GLU A 104 20.10 -5.05 2.50
N GLN A 105 20.53 -3.79 2.38
CA GLN A 105 21.94 -3.47 2.11
C GLN A 105 22.85 -3.89 3.26
N VAL A 106 22.43 -3.65 4.51
CA VAL A 106 23.20 -4.09 5.69
C VAL A 106 23.31 -5.62 5.74
N LEU A 107 22.23 -6.33 5.38
CA LEU A 107 22.21 -7.78 5.30
C LEU A 107 23.07 -8.30 4.14
N PHE A 108 23.11 -7.59 3.01
CA PHE A 108 24.01 -7.88 1.91
C PHE A 108 25.46 -7.77 2.36
N ASP A 109 25.84 -6.67 3.01
CA ASP A 109 27.20 -6.44 3.45
C ASP A 109 27.70 -7.55 4.39
N GLN A 110 26.82 -8.09 5.23
CA GLN A 110 27.14 -9.19 6.15
C GLN A 110 27.17 -10.57 5.49
N SER A 111 26.24 -10.84 4.57
CA SER A 111 26.04 -12.20 4.03
C SER A 111 26.66 -12.42 2.65
N GLN A 112 26.94 -11.33 1.92
CA GLN A 112 27.31 -11.31 0.50
C GLN A 112 26.31 -12.08 -0.39
N SER A 113 25.07 -12.23 0.08
CA SER A 113 24.03 -12.96 -0.65
C SER A 113 23.38 -12.06 -1.69
N PRO A 114 23.44 -12.39 -2.99
CA PRO A 114 22.90 -11.54 -4.06
C PRO A 114 21.38 -11.36 -4.00
N GLY A 115 20.67 -12.17 -3.20
CA GLY A 115 19.23 -11.98 -2.96
C GLY A 115 18.90 -10.84 -2.00
N ARG A 116 19.89 -10.30 -1.28
CA ARG A 116 19.75 -9.16 -0.36
C ARG A 116 19.90 -7.87 -1.16
N ASP A 117 18.81 -7.41 -1.74
CA ASP A 117 18.77 -6.19 -2.56
C ASP A 117 17.49 -5.40 -2.23
N PRO A 118 17.60 -4.13 -1.79
CA PRO A 118 16.45 -3.25 -1.60
C PRO A 118 15.54 -3.12 -2.84
N GLY A 119 16.08 -3.31 -4.04
CA GLY A 119 15.34 -3.27 -5.31
C GLY A 119 14.45 -4.48 -5.57
N ASN A 120 14.63 -5.58 -4.82
CA ASN A 120 13.88 -6.83 -5.02
C ASN A 120 12.47 -6.83 -4.39
N TYR A 121 12.08 -5.75 -3.70
CA TYR A 121 10.69 -5.57 -3.26
C TYR A 121 9.79 -5.40 -4.48
N GLN A 122 8.64 -6.08 -4.48
CA GLN A 122 7.74 -6.16 -5.63
C GLN A 122 6.47 -5.35 -5.37
N LEU A 123 6.02 -4.62 -6.39
CA LEU A 123 4.72 -3.95 -6.39
C LEU A 123 3.74 -4.70 -7.29
N VAL A 124 2.56 -5.01 -6.73
CA VAL A 124 1.38 -5.48 -7.46
C VAL A 124 0.14 -4.74 -6.97
N ILE A 125 -0.71 -4.36 -7.92
CA ILE A 125 -2.08 -3.89 -7.72
C ILE A 125 -3.01 -4.95 -8.35
N TRP A 126 -3.87 -5.54 -7.54
CA TRP A 126 -4.78 -6.59 -7.98
C TRP A 126 -6.12 -5.97 -8.37
N GLY A 127 -6.52 -6.04 -9.64
CA GLY A 127 -7.72 -5.38 -10.14
C GLY A 127 -7.45 -3.96 -10.63
N GLU A 128 -8.52 -3.31 -11.07
CA GLU A 128 -8.47 -1.95 -11.58
C GLU A 128 -8.84 -0.96 -10.47
N PRO A 129 -7.97 0.02 -10.14
CA PRO A 129 -8.30 1.04 -9.14
C PRO A 129 -9.56 1.82 -9.50
N ALA A 130 -10.64 1.60 -8.75
CA ALA A 130 -11.88 2.34 -8.88
C ALA A 130 -12.62 2.40 -7.53
N LYS A 131 -13.53 3.37 -7.37
CA LYS A 131 -14.30 3.57 -6.12
C LYS A 131 -15.36 2.49 -5.92
N ASP A 132 -15.86 1.93 -7.01
CA ASP A 132 -16.98 1.01 -7.12
C ASP A 132 -16.59 -0.41 -7.55
N LYS A 133 -15.28 -0.70 -7.60
CA LYS A 133 -14.74 -2.04 -7.88
C LYS A 133 -13.88 -2.52 -6.73
N THR A 134 -13.74 -3.84 -6.62
CA THR A 134 -12.76 -4.46 -5.73
C THR A 134 -11.39 -4.46 -6.40
N TRP A 135 -10.41 -3.93 -5.68
CA TRP A 135 -9.00 -3.93 -6.04
C TRP A 135 -8.14 -3.91 -4.77
#